data_AF-A8PVG1-F1
#
_entry.id   AF-A8PVG1-F1
#
_cell.length_a   1.000
_cell.length_b   1.000
_cell.length_c   1.000
_cell.angle_alpha   90.00
_cell.angle_beta   90.00
_cell.angle_gamma   90.00
#
_symmetry.space_group_name_H-M   'P 1'
#
loop_
_entity.id
_entity.type
_entity.pdbx_description
1 polymer ?
#
loop_
_entity_poly.entity_id
_entity_poly.type
_entity_poly.pdbx_seq_one_letter_code
_entity_poly.pdbx_strand_id
1 'polypeptide(L)'
;MTNPIVYLDVEFVGGPPPSRQGGHRIVLELFRDKVPKTAENFRALCTGEKGTGTSGVPLSFRGSIFHRVIRRFMIQGGDFTNFNGTGGESIYGEKFEDENLEGKHDEPFLLSMANAGPNTNGSQFFITTVPTPHLDGKHVVFGRVLRGKDVVRHIEQSRTGPNDRPEEDIKIADCGEFSAEQLQDSSFNYGILPDESGDTYEPYPEDSDLPLEEKPDTALHAAQELKNFGAKLVSEGKWALAREKYEKALRYLFVNPHLPDQNEAFVAEYFALRTPLQLNAALCALKTVPPIPDQAEALTTQVIERGARGGLGAPKEADLAKAHFRRALALSAMKRDDEAKADLSQALTYAPNDAGIAKEAAALEKRRQARLAKQRAAYSKMFS
;
A
#
# COMPACT_ATOMS: atom_id res chain seq x y z
N MET A 1 18.58 -14.06 -25.55
CA MET A 1 18.92 -14.64 -24.23
C MET A 1 17.77 -14.32 -23.29
N THR A 2 17.51 -15.15 -22.28
CA THR A 2 16.47 -14.85 -21.28
C THR A 2 16.96 -13.77 -20.32
N ASN A 3 16.06 -12.87 -19.91
CA ASN A 3 16.34 -11.83 -18.94
C ASN A 3 16.50 -12.45 -17.53
N PRO A 4 17.59 -12.14 -16.80
CA PRO A 4 17.75 -12.57 -15.41
C PRO A 4 16.67 -11.99 -14.49
N ILE A 5 16.25 -12.78 -13.51
CA ILE A 5 15.38 -12.32 -12.43
C ILE A 5 16.16 -12.35 -11.13
N VAL A 6 16.28 -11.19 -10.49
CA VAL A 6 17.00 -11.02 -9.23
C VAL A 6 16.06 -10.54 -8.12
N TYR A 7 16.49 -10.66 -6.86
CA TYR A 7 15.73 -10.17 -5.72
C TYR A 7 16.59 -9.32 -4.79
N LEU A 8 15.93 -8.38 -4.10
CA LEU A 8 16.45 -7.60 -2.98
C LEU A 8 15.50 -7.79 -1.79
N ASP A 9 15.98 -8.38 -0.70
CA ASP A 9 15.26 -8.50 0.57
C ASP A 9 15.61 -7.30 1.46
N VAL A 10 14.60 -6.52 1.84
CA VAL A 10 14.74 -5.21 2.49
C VAL A 10 14.39 -5.28 3.97
N GLU A 11 15.28 -4.78 4.81
CA GLU A 11 15.09 -4.64 6.25
C GLU A 11 14.89 -3.16 6.61
N PHE A 12 13.81 -2.85 7.32
CA PHE A 12 13.51 -1.53 7.86
C PHE A 12 13.98 -1.47 9.31
N VAL A 13 15.07 -0.75 9.60
CA VAL A 13 15.75 -0.86 10.91
C VAL A 13 14.92 -0.32 12.08
N GLY A 14 13.98 0.62 11.87
CA GLY A 14 13.14 1.18 12.94
C GLY A 14 11.65 0.80 12.90
N GLY A 15 11.26 -0.20 12.09
CA GLY A 15 9.87 -0.65 12.04
C GLY A 15 9.69 -2.04 11.44
N PRO A 16 8.54 -2.70 11.69
CA PRO A 16 8.28 -4.00 11.08
C PRO A 16 8.16 -3.86 9.56
N PRO A 17 8.62 -4.86 8.77
CA PRO A 17 8.37 -4.89 7.35
C PRO A 17 6.86 -4.93 7.05
N PRO A 18 6.45 -4.70 5.79
CA PRO A 18 5.08 -4.94 5.35
C PRO A 18 4.53 -6.28 5.84
N SER A 19 3.24 -6.29 6.21
CA SER A 19 2.55 -7.34 7.00
C SER A 19 2.44 -8.73 6.33
N ARG A 20 3.07 -8.93 5.17
CA ARG A 20 2.97 -10.15 4.35
C ARG A 20 4.28 -10.91 4.31
N GLN A 21 4.21 -12.24 4.21
CA GLN A 21 5.39 -13.07 3.94
C GLN A 21 5.94 -12.72 2.55
N GLY A 22 7.24 -12.42 2.46
CA GLY A 22 7.85 -11.84 1.25
C GLY A 22 7.55 -10.34 1.07
N GLY A 23 6.83 -9.69 1.98
CA GLY A 23 6.57 -8.24 1.99
C GLY A 23 7.81 -7.39 2.24
N HIS A 24 9.00 -7.98 2.29
CA HIS A 24 10.28 -7.29 2.29
C HIS A 24 11.01 -7.43 0.94
N ARG A 25 10.50 -8.22 0.01
CA ARG A 25 11.21 -8.61 -1.22
C ARG A 25 10.80 -7.74 -2.40
N ILE A 26 11.78 -7.19 -3.09
CA ILE A 26 11.65 -6.59 -4.42
C ILE A 26 12.23 -7.58 -5.43
N VAL A 27 11.44 -7.98 -6.42
CA VAL A 27 11.87 -8.84 -7.52
C VAL A 27 12.02 -8.00 -8.77
N LEU A 28 13.16 -8.11 -9.45
CA LEU A 28 13.53 -7.29 -10.60
C LEU A 28 13.81 -8.18 -11.81
N GLU A 29 13.24 -7.81 -12.96
CA GLU A 29 13.70 -8.29 -14.26
C GLU A 29 14.82 -7.38 -14.76
N LEU A 30 15.92 -7.96 -15.25
CA LEU A 30 17.02 -7.21 -15.85
C LEU A 30 17.01 -7.37 -17.38
N PHE A 31 16.99 -6.27 -18.11
CA PHE A 31 16.87 -6.22 -19.58
C PHE A 31 18.18 -6.58 -20.28
N ARG A 32 18.70 -7.80 -20.04
CA ARG A 32 19.94 -8.33 -20.65
C ARG A 32 19.87 -8.33 -22.17
N ASP A 33 18.68 -8.49 -22.74
CA ASP A 33 18.44 -8.41 -24.17
C ASP A 33 18.71 -7.03 -24.78
N LYS A 34 18.62 -5.95 -23.98
CA LYS A 34 18.82 -4.56 -24.42
C LYS A 34 20.13 -3.95 -23.93
N VAL A 35 20.52 -4.26 -22.69
CA VAL A 35 21.67 -3.67 -21.97
C VAL A 35 22.47 -4.76 -21.23
N PRO A 36 23.11 -5.70 -21.96
CA PRO A 36 23.76 -6.86 -21.37
C PRO A 36 24.86 -6.52 -20.37
N LYS A 37 25.67 -5.47 -20.58
CA LYS A 37 26.73 -5.09 -19.62
C LYS A 37 26.14 -4.55 -18.33
N THR A 38 25.13 -3.69 -18.45
CA THR A 38 24.45 -3.07 -17.29
C THR A 38 23.68 -4.12 -16.48
N ALA A 39 22.94 -4.99 -17.17
CA ALA A 39 22.23 -6.11 -16.55
C ALA A 39 23.18 -7.08 -15.84
N GLU A 40 24.32 -7.42 -16.46
CA GLU A 40 25.31 -8.32 -15.86
C GLU A 40 26.00 -7.70 -14.64
N ASN A 41 26.27 -6.39 -14.66
CA ASN A 41 26.80 -5.68 -13.50
C ASN A 41 25.85 -5.80 -12.30
N PHE A 42 24.58 -5.46 -12.49
CA PHE A 42 23.60 -5.52 -11.39
C PHE A 42 23.38 -6.96 -10.89
N ARG A 43 23.25 -7.93 -11.81
CA ARG A 43 23.08 -9.34 -11.47
C ARG A 43 24.24 -9.86 -10.60
N ALA A 44 25.48 -9.62 -11.02
CA ALA A 44 26.67 -10.06 -10.29
C ALA A 44 26.82 -9.34 -8.92
N LEU A 45 26.38 -8.09 -8.80
CA LEU A 45 26.30 -7.38 -7.51
C LEU A 45 25.17 -7.93 -6.62
N CYS A 46 24.09 -8.48 -7.18
CA CYS A 46 23.10 -9.23 -6.39
C CYS A 46 23.69 -10.54 -5.85
N THR A 47 24.43 -11.30 -6.67
CA THR A 47 24.99 -12.61 -6.25
C THR A 47 26.26 -12.50 -5.41
N GLY A 48 27.02 -11.41 -5.54
CA GLY A 48 28.32 -11.24 -4.89
C GLY A 48 29.44 -12.11 -5.46
N GLU A 49 29.21 -12.76 -6.61
CA GLU A 49 30.11 -13.79 -7.16
C GLU A 49 31.49 -13.27 -7.61
N LYS A 50 31.63 -11.94 -7.77
CA LYS A 50 32.87 -11.30 -8.22
C LYS A 50 33.86 -11.02 -7.08
N GLY A 51 33.52 -11.39 -5.85
CA GLY A 51 34.41 -11.27 -4.70
C GLY A 51 34.60 -9.83 -4.24
N THR A 52 35.84 -9.44 -3.96
CA THR A 52 36.19 -8.11 -3.43
C THR A 52 36.60 -7.17 -4.55
N GLY A 53 36.03 -5.96 -4.55
CA GLY A 53 36.35 -4.92 -5.52
C GLY A 53 37.64 -4.16 -5.21
N THR A 54 37.94 -3.14 -6.02
CA THR A 54 39.14 -2.31 -5.86
C THR A 54 39.12 -1.45 -4.60
N SER A 55 37.92 -1.16 -4.07
CA SER A 55 37.71 -0.49 -2.79
C SER A 55 38.07 -1.34 -1.57
N GLY A 56 38.35 -2.64 -1.74
CA GLY A 56 38.55 -3.59 -0.65
C GLY A 56 37.26 -4.07 0.01
N VAL A 57 36.10 -3.68 -0.51
CA VAL A 57 34.76 -4.10 -0.05
C VAL A 57 34.20 -5.18 -0.99
N PRO A 58 33.42 -6.17 -0.49
CA PRO A 58 32.73 -7.12 -1.35
C PRO A 58 31.85 -6.43 -2.40
N LEU A 59 31.92 -6.89 -3.65
CA LEU A 59 31.06 -6.45 -4.76
C LEU A 59 29.66 -7.07 -4.61
N SER A 60 28.93 -6.61 -3.59
CA SER A 60 27.59 -7.12 -3.29
C SER A 60 26.67 -6.01 -2.77
N PHE A 61 25.40 -6.07 -3.16
CA PHE A 61 24.36 -5.22 -2.57
C PHE A 61 23.96 -5.65 -1.16
N ARG A 62 24.31 -6.87 -0.74
CA ARG A 62 23.99 -7.36 0.60
C ARG A 62 24.67 -6.48 1.66
N GLY A 63 23.86 -5.87 2.51
CA GLY A 63 24.29 -4.93 3.53
C GLY A 63 24.28 -3.47 3.11
N SER A 64 24.13 -3.17 1.81
CA SER A 64 23.98 -1.80 1.31
C SER A 64 22.62 -1.21 1.70
N ILE A 65 22.44 0.10 1.51
CA ILE A 65 21.23 0.81 1.92
C ILE A 65 20.64 1.68 0.79
N PHE A 66 19.35 1.99 0.92
CA PHE A 66 18.72 3.09 0.19
C PHE A 66 19.08 4.41 0.89
N HIS A 67 20.14 5.05 0.42
CA HIS A 67 20.71 6.24 1.06
C HIS A 67 20.03 7.55 0.64
N ARG A 68 19.15 7.52 -0.37
CA ARG A 68 18.43 8.69 -0.86
C ARG A 68 17.04 8.29 -1.37
N VAL A 69 16.00 8.92 -0.84
CA VAL A 69 14.59 8.62 -1.15
C VAL A 69 13.84 9.93 -1.39
N ILE A 70 13.21 10.07 -2.56
CA ILE A 70 12.43 11.26 -2.88
C ILE A 70 11.03 10.82 -3.30
N ARG A 71 10.03 11.21 -2.49
CA ARG A 71 8.61 10.94 -2.77
C ARG A 71 8.20 11.49 -4.12
N ARG A 72 7.44 10.69 -4.87
CA ARG A 72 6.98 11.00 -6.24
C ARG A 72 8.14 11.28 -7.19
N PHE A 73 9.23 10.54 -7.02
CA PHE A 73 10.37 10.58 -7.92
C PHE A 73 11.05 9.21 -7.99
N MET A 74 11.87 8.85 -6.99
CA MET A 74 12.65 7.61 -7.01
C MET A 74 13.18 7.23 -5.62
N ILE A 75 13.60 5.96 -5.49
CA ILE A 75 14.40 5.45 -4.38
C ILE A 75 15.78 5.02 -4.90
N GLN A 76 16.86 5.49 -4.28
CA GLN A 76 18.23 5.27 -4.74
C GLN A 76 19.07 4.52 -3.70
N GLY A 77 19.81 3.52 -4.18
CA GLY A 77 20.65 2.64 -3.40
C GLY A 77 21.94 2.25 -4.14
N GLY A 78 22.61 1.21 -3.65
CA GLY A 78 23.76 0.59 -4.33
C GLY A 78 25.13 1.19 -4.00
N ASP A 79 25.22 2.17 -3.10
CA ASP A 79 26.49 2.59 -2.51
C ASP A 79 26.84 1.65 -1.33
N PHE A 80 27.55 0.56 -1.64
CA PHE A 80 27.99 -0.43 -0.65
C PHE A 80 29.34 -0.10 -0.01
N THR A 81 30.00 1.00 -0.40
CA THR A 81 31.32 1.38 0.16
C THR A 81 31.18 2.49 1.19
N ASN A 82 30.44 3.57 0.87
CA ASN A 82 30.33 4.77 1.71
C ASN A 82 28.92 4.98 2.29
N PHE A 83 27.92 4.25 1.80
CA PHE A 83 26.53 4.28 2.28
C PHE A 83 25.88 5.68 2.27
N ASN A 84 26.33 6.57 1.39
CA ASN A 84 25.89 7.97 1.36
C ASN A 84 25.79 8.59 -0.04
N GLY A 85 26.03 7.81 -1.10
CA GLY A 85 25.95 8.23 -2.50
C GLY A 85 27.27 8.72 -3.08
N THR A 86 28.36 8.76 -2.30
CA THR A 86 29.70 9.16 -2.78
C THR A 86 30.56 7.99 -3.22
N GLY A 87 30.12 6.76 -2.96
CA GLY A 87 30.88 5.54 -3.22
C GLY A 87 30.27 4.60 -4.27
N GLY A 88 30.62 3.33 -4.16
CA GLY A 88 30.23 2.27 -5.08
C GLY A 88 31.18 2.09 -6.27
N GLU A 89 31.29 0.85 -6.75
CA GLU A 89 32.09 0.49 -7.91
C GLU A 89 31.40 -0.64 -8.70
N SER A 90 31.69 -0.75 -10.00
CA SER A 90 31.13 -1.80 -10.84
C SER A 90 31.97 -3.07 -10.81
N ILE A 91 31.42 -4.17 -11.36
CA ILE A 91 32.17 -5.41 -11.55
C ILE A 91 33.29 -5.30 -12.61
N TYR A 92 33.33 -4.17 -13.33
CA TYR A 92 34.30 -3.87 -14.39
C TYR A 92 35.38 -2.88 -13.96
N GLY A 93 35.35 -2.42 -12.69
CA GLY A 93 36.18 -1.34 -12.15
C GLY A 93 35.33 -0.20 -11.59
N GLU A 94 35.96 0.92 -11.27
CA GLU A 94 35.28 2.06 -10.61
C GLU A 94 34.05 2.55 -11.40
N LYS A 95 34.17 2.66 -12.73
CA LYS A 95 33.13 3.16 -13.65
C LYS A 95 33.06 2.36 -14.94
N PHE A 96 31.90 2.36 -15.59
CA PHE A 96 31.70 1.85 -16.95
C PHE A 96 30.77 2.74 -17.78
N GLU A 97 30.81 2.54 -19.10
CA GLU A 97 30.10 3.35 -20.11
C GLU A 97 28.57 3.22 -20.03
N ASP A 98 27.86 4.22 -20.55
CA ASP A 98 26.41 4.15 -20.76
C ASP A 98 26.10 3.15 -21.88
N GLU A 99 25.13 2.27 -21.64
CA GLU A 99 24.68 1.27 -22.61
C GLU A 99 23.23 1.59 -22.99
N ASN A 100 22.97 1.86 -24.27
CA ASN A 100 21.62 2.08 -24.81
C ASN A 100 20.71 3.04 -23.99
N LEU A 101 20.83 4.34 -24.28
CA LEU A 101 20.04 5.40 -23.64
C LEU A 101 18.65 5.65 -24.28
N GLU A 102 18.17 4.73 -25.13
CA GLU A 102 16.85 4.84 -25.77
C GLU A 102 15.70 4.51 -24.81
N GLY A 103 15.98 3.76 -23.75
CA GLY A 103 15.01 3.43 -22.70
C GLY A 103 14.39 4.68 -22.08
N LYS A 104 13.05 4.69 -22.02
CA LYS A 104 12.28 5.80 -21.48
C LYS A 104 11.91 5.55 -20.03
N HIS A 105 11.89 6.61 -19.24
CA HIS A 105 11.39 6.58 -17.87
C HIS A 105 9.91 7.01 -17.86
N ASP A 106 9.06 6.27 -18.58
CA ASP A 106 7.66 6.61 -18.85
C ASP A 106 6.65 5.95 -17.90
N GLU A 107 7.12 5.06 -17.02
CA GLU A 107 6.31 4.37 -16.02
C GLU A 107 7.02 4.29 -14.65
N PRO A 108 6.27 4.12 -13.54
CA PRO A 108 6.88 3.79 -12.26
C PRO A 108 7.54 2.40 -12.29
N PHE A 109 8.40 2.14 -11.31
CA PHE A 109 9.05 0.85 -11.07
C PHE A 109 10.08 0.42 -12.12
N LEU A 110 10.61 1.37 -12.88
CA LEU A 110 11.77 1.14 -13.74
C LEU A 110 13.05 1.20 -12.92
N LEU A 111 13.97 0.27 -13.19
CA LEU A 111 15.30 0.20 -12.59
C LEU A 111 16.30 0.87 -13.54
N SER A 112 17.06 1.84 -13.02
CA SER A 112 17.94 2.68 -13.83
C SER A 112 19.23 3.06 -13.10
N MET A 113 20.31 3.28 -13.86
CA MET A 113 21.64 3.56 -13.30
C MET A 113 21.74 4.99 -12.77
N ALA A 114 22.23 5.14 -11.54
CA ALA A 114 22.69 6.45 -11.06
C ALA A 114 24.11 6.72 -11.59
N ASN A 115 24.36 7.95 -12.01
CA ASN A 115 25.66 8.37 -12.53
C ASN A 115 25.96 9.84 -12.16
N ALA A 116 27.20 10.27 -12.37
CA ALA A 116 27.68 11.64 -12.18
C ALA A 116 27.97 12.33 -13.52
N GLY A 117 27.19 12.00 -14.56
CA GLY A 117 27.42 12.40 -15.95
C GLY A 117 27.72 11.22 -16.87
N PRO A 118 27.92 11.47 -18.18
CA PRO A 118 28.09 10.41 -19.18
C PRO A 118 29.19 9.41 -18.82
N ASN A 119 28.92 8.12 -19.03
CA ASN A 119 29.88 7.02 -18.83
C ASN A 119 30.45 6.90 -17.41
N THR A 120 29.67 7.25 -16.39
CA THR A 120 30.08 7.15 -14.97
C THR A 120 29.21 6.19 -14.16
N ASN A 121 28.73 5.12 -14.80
CA ASN A 121 27.96 4.08 -14.15
C ASN A 121 28.86 3.28 -13.21
N GLY A 122 28.41 3.05 -11.97
CA GLY A 122 29.11 2.24 -10.97
C GLY A 122 28.23 1.10 -10.47
N SER A 123 27.94 1.08 -9.17
CA SER A 123 26.96 0.18 -8.57
C SER A 123 25.64 0.84 -8.18
N GLN A 124 25.62 2.17 -8.10
CA GLN A 124 24.44 2.89 -7.65
C GLN A 124 23.31 2.82 -8.68
N PHE A 125 22.10 2.65 -8.20
CA PHE A 125 20.89 2.51 -8.99
C PHE A 125 19.73 3.27 -8.33
N PHE A 126 18.69 3.53 -9.10
CA PHE A 126 17.42 3.97 -8.57
C PHE A 126 16.25 3.18 -9.18
N ILE A 127 15.17 3.11 -8.41
CA ILE A 127 13.86 2.60 -8.87
C ILE A 127 12.91 3.80 -8.94
N THR A 128 12.32 4.05 -10.10
CA THR A 128 11.35 5.13 -10.28
C THR A 128 10.06 4.83 -9.51
N THR A 129 9.36 5.86 -9.03
CA THR A 129 8.04 5.70 -8.39
C THR A 129 6.93 6.43 -9.15
N VAL A 130 7.31 7.17 -10.18
CA VAL A 130 6.46 7.87 -11.15
C VAL A 130 7.21 7.92 -12.49
N PRO A 131 6.58 8.30 -13.61
CA PRO A 131 7.29 8.65 -14.83
C PRO A 131 8.28 9.82 -14.60
N THR A 132 9.51 9.68 -15.08
CA THR A 132 10.62 10.64 -14.91
C THR A 132 11.30 11.00 -16.24
N PRO A 133 10.57 11.52 -17.25
CA PRO A 133 11.11 11.73 -18.62
C PRO A 133 12.28 12.71 -18.70
N HIS A 134 12.52 13.52 -17.65
CA HIS A 134 13.69 14.41 -17.57
C HIS A 134 15.02 13.65 -17.38
N LEU A 135 14.97 12.36 -17.07
CA LEU A 135 16.11 11.43 -16.96
C LEU A 135 16.42 10.70 -18.27
N ASP A 136 15.53 10.78 -19.26
CA ASP A 136 15.73 10.14 -20.57
C ASP A 136 17.00 10.65 -21.26
N GLY A 137 17.72 9.73 -21.91
CA GLY A 137 18.97 10.06 -22.59
C GLY A 137 20.14 10.35 -21.63
N LYS A 138 19.95 10.20 -20.32
CA LYS A 138 20.98 10.49 -19.30
C LYS A 138 21.28 9.32 -18.38
N HIS A 139 20.30 8.47 -18.12
CA HIS A 139 20.41 7.31 -17.25
C HIS A 139 19.97 6.06 -18.00
N VAL A 140 20.74 4.98 -17.86
CA VAL A 140 20.46 3.71 -18.52
C VAL A 140 19.33 2.99 -17.81
N VAL A 141 18.17 2.84 -18.47
CA VAL A 141 17.09 1.97 -17.99
C VAL A 141 17.47 0.52 -18.27
N PHE A 142 17.57 -0.30 -17.23
CA PHE A 142 18.10 -1.67 -17.36
C PHE A 142 17.26 -2.75 -16.70
N GLY A 143 16.10 -2.40 -16.16
CA GLY A 143 15.18 -3.40 -15.63
C GLY A 143 13.88 -2.80 -15.14
N ARG A 144 13.08 -3.63 -14.48
CA ARG A 144 11.82 -3.21 -13.84
C ARG A 144 11.46 -4.11 -12.66
N VAL A 145 10.64 -3.60 -11.75
CA VAL A 145 10.06 -4.39 -10.66
C VAL A 145 8.98 -5.31 -11.22
N LEU A 146 9.12 -6.62 -10.99
CA LEU A 146 8.10 -7.62 -11.28
C LEU A 146 7.18 -7.88 -10.09
N ARG A 147 7.72 -7.86 -8.86
CA ARG A 147 7.01 -8.10 -7.60
C ARG A 147 7.60 -7.23 -6.50
N GLY A 148 6.80 -6.88 -5.49
CA GLY A 148 7.25 -6.00 -4.41
C GLY A 148 7.10 -4.51 -4.72
N LYS A 149 6.11 -4.14 -5.56
CA LYS A 149 5.80 -2.74 -5.87
C LYS A 149 5.42 -1.98 -4.60
N ASP A 150 4.65 -2.59 -3.71
CA ASP A 150 4.33 -2.07 -2.37
C ASP A 150 5.55 -1.88 -1.46
N VAL A 151 6.58 -2.72 -1.55
CA VAL A 151 7.85 -2.52 -0.84
C VAL A 151 8.52 -1.25 -1.33
N VAL A 152 8.58 -1.05 -2.65
CA VAL A 152 9.08 0.20 -3.25
C VAL A 152 8.27 1.41 -2.78
N ARG A 153 6.93 1.31 -2.77
CA ARG A 153 6.04 2.36 -2.23
C ARG A 153 6.27 2.60 -0.74
N HIS A 154 6.57 1.56 0.03
CA HIS A 154 6.81 1.70 1.46
C HIS A 154 8.13 2.45 1.73
N ILE A 155 9.19 2.11 1.00
CA ILE A 155 10.47 2.83 1.02
C ILE A 155 10.25 4.29 0.61
N GLU A 156 9.50 4.54 -0.47
CA GLU A 156 9.15 5.89 -0.92
C GLU A 156 8.45 6.71 0.18
N GLN A 157 7.57 6.08 0.96
CA GLN A 157 6.80 6.73 2.01
C GLN A 157 7.57 6.93 3.33
N SER A 158 8.82 6.48 3.43
CA SER A 158 9.64 6.73 4.62
C SER A 158 9.84 8.23 4.86
N ARG A 159 10.12 8.60 6.12
CA ARG A 159 10.51 9.96 6.48
C ARG A 159 11.96 10.17 6.11
N THR A 160 12.28 11.35 5.60
CA THR A 160 13.62 11.70 5.14
C THR A 160 14.13 12.95 5.83
N GLY A 161 15.39 12.93 6.24
CA GLY A 161 16.12 14.06 6.80
C GLY A 161 16.90 14.83 5.73
N PRO A 162 17.99 15.51 6.12
CA PRO A 162 18.88 16.22 5.19
C PRO A 162 19.39 15.32 4.05
N ASN A 163 19.56 15.90 2.86
CA ASN A 163 19.99 15.22 1.63
C ASN A 163 19.07 14.07 1.18
N ASP A 164 17.78 14.14 1.54
CA ASP A 164 16.78 13.13 1.22
C ASP A 164 17.10 11.72 1.78
N ARG A 165 17.97 11.63 2.79
CA ARG A 165 18.31 10.36 3.44
C ARG A 165 17.15 9.92 4.34
N PRO A 166 16.68 8.65 4.27
CA PRO A 166 15.76 8.10 5.26
C PRO A 166 16.24 8.34 6.71
N GLU A 167 15.32 8.73 7.60
CA GLU A 167 15.63 8.94 9.03
C GLU A 167 16.03 7.62 9.71
N GLU A 168 15.43 6.52 9.28
CA GLU A 168 15.76 5.16 9.68
C GLU A 168 16.37 4.43 8.49
N ASP A 169 17.44 3.67 8.72
CA ASP A 169 18.11 2.95 7.65
C ASP A 169 17.20 1.88 7.03
N ILE A 170 17.21 1.85 5.70
CA ILE A 170 16.52 0.87 4.87
C ILE A 170 17.58 0.07 4.15
N LYS A 171 17.80 -1.16 4.61
CA LYS A 171 18.94 -1.99 4.25
C LYS A 171 18.52 -3.10 3.30
N ILE A 172 19.36 -3.42 2.32
CA ILE A 172 19.27 -4.66 1.55
C ILE A 172 19.89 -5.77 2.41
N ALA A 173 19.07 -6.50 3.15
CA ALA A 173 19.51 -7.54 4.08
C ALA A 173 20.03 -8.79 3.37
N ASP A 174 19.44 -9.12 2.23
CA ASP A 174 19.87 -10.20 1.34
C ASP A 174 19.53 -9.87 -0.11
N CYS A 175 20.24 -10.50 -1.06
CA CYS A 175 19.99 -10.35 -2.48
C CYS A 175 20.57 -11.52 -3.25
N GLY A 176 20.07 -11.76 -4.47
CA GLY A 176 20.53 -12.85 -5.31
C GLY A 176 19.80 -12.97 -6.63
N GLU A 177 20.09 -14.03 -7.37
CA GLU A 177 19.47 -14.38 -8.65
C GLU A 177 18.65 -15.67 -8.48
N PHE A 178 17.46 -15.72 -9.08
CA PHE A 178 16.69 -16.96 -9.17
C PHE A 178 17.20 -17.84 -10.31
N SER A 179 17.35 -19.14 -10.04
CA SER A 179 17.78 -20.09 -11.05
C SER A 179 16.69 -20.33 -12.10
N ALA A 180 17.08 -20.80 -13.29
CA ALA A 180 16.13 -21.14 -14.34
C ALA A 180 15.15 -22.23 -13.90
N GLU A 181 15.61 -23.21 -13.11
CA GLU A 181 14.81 -24.30 -12.56
C GLU A 181 13.76 -23.75 -11.58
N GLN A 182 14.14 -22.81 -10.71
CA GLN A 182 13.21 -22.16 -9.79
C GLN A 182 12.12 -21.41 -10.56
N LEU A 183 12.48 -20.64 -11.60
CA LEU A 183 11.51 -19.87 -12.39
C LEU A 183 10.60 -20.74 -13.27
N GLN A 184 10.99 -21.98 -13.57
CA GLN A 184 10.16 -22.95 -14.30
C GLN A 184 9.20 -23.72 -13.39
N ASP A 185 9.47 -23.75 -12.09
CA ASP A 185 8.59 -24.40 -11.12
C ASP A 185 7.35 -23.54 -10.84
N SER A 186 6.19 -23.99 -11.34
CA SER A 186 4.91 -23.31 -11.12
C SER A 186 4.50 -23.15 -9.65
N SER A 187 5.11 -23.92 -8.74
CA SER A 187 4.88 -23.81 -7.29
C SER A 187 5.80 -22.79 -6.61
N PHE A 188 6.85 -22.33 -7.31
CA PHE A 188 7.78 -21.35 -6.79
C PHE A 188 7.16 -19.96 -6.81
N ASN A 189 6.69 -19.50 -5.64
CA ASN A 189 6.23 -18.13 -5.47
C ASN A 189 7.37 -17.26 -4.93
N TYR A 190 7.96 -16.48 -5.83
CA TYR A 190 9.16 -15.67 -5.57
C TYR A 190 8.87 -14.19 -5.27
N GLY A 191 7.60 -13.79 -5.26
CA GLY A 191 7.16 -12.43 -4.94
C GLY A 191 6.60 -12.29 -3.54
N ILE A 192 5.58 -11.43 -3.42
CA ILE A 192 4.80 -11.29 -2.18
C ILE A 192 3.80 -12.42 -2.14
N LEU A 193 3.91 -13.23 -1.09
CA LEU A 193 2.96 -14.32 -0.89
C LEU A 193 1.60 -13.72 -0.51
N PRO A 194 0.50 -14.39 -0.92
CA PRO A 194 -0.80 -14.08 -0.35
C PRO A 194 -0.68 -14.15 1.18
N ASP A 195 -1.31 -13.21 1.88
CA ASP A 195 -1.51 -13.40 3.31
C ASP A 195 -2.46 -14.57 3.57
N GLU A 196 -2.73 -14.82 4.84
CA GLU A 196 -3.66 -15.86 5.31
C GLU A 196 -5.08 -15.78 4.69
N SER A 197 -5.46 -14.67 4.07
CA SER A 197 -6.73 -14.56 3.33
C SER A 197 -6.66 -15.18 1.94
N GLY A 198 -5.48 -15.35 1.35
CA GLY A 198 -5.28 -15.75 -0.05
C GLY A 198 -5.29 -14.60 -1.05
N ASP A 199 -5.27 -13.34 -0.60
CA ASP A 199 -5.33 -12.16 -1.48
C ASP A 199 -4.04 -11.96 -2.29
N THR A 200 -4.12 -11.96 -3.62
CA THR A 200 -2.99 -11.76 -4.54
C THR A 200 -2.97 -10.41 -5.24
N TYR A 201 -3.97 -9.56 -4.99
CA TYR A 201 -4.09 -8.26 -5.66
C TYR A 201 -2.99 -7.30 -5.21
N GLU A 202 -2.64 -6.31 -6.03
CA GLU A 202 -1.73 -5.24 -5.58
C GLU A 202 -2.44 -4.35 -4.56
N PRO A 203 -1.78 -3.89 -3.47
CA PRO A 203 -2.40 -3.03 -2.46
C PRO A 203 -3.01 -1.74 -3.01
N TYR A 204 -2.40 -1.20 -4.06
CA TYR A 204 -2.82 -0.02 -4.81
C TYR A 204 -3.16 -0.44 -6.25
N PRO A 205 -4.40 -0.19 -6.72
CA PRO A 205 -4.84 -0.65 -8.03
C PRO A 205 -4.07 -0.02 -9.20
N GLU A 206 -3.57 1.21 -9.04
CA GLU A 206 -2.75 1.90 -10.05
C GLU A 206 -1.42 1.19 -10.34
N ASP A 207 -0.96 0.34 -9.41
CA ASP A 207 0.25 -0.46 -9.57
C ASP A 207 -0.07 -1.87 -10.12
N SER A 208 -1.35 -2.19 -10.37
CA SER A 208 -1.80 -3.48 -10.90
C SER A 208 -1.59 -3.60 -12.41
N ASP A 209 -1.18 -4.78 -12.88
CA ASP A 209 -1.11 -5.08 -14.32
C ASP A 209 -2.50 -5.43 -14.91
N LEU A 210 -3.57 -5.37 -14.11
CA LEU A 210 -4.93 -5.61 -14.56
C LEU A 210 -5.46 -4.39 -15.34
N PRO A 211 -6.28 -4.59 -16.40
CA PRO A 211 -6.85 -3.50 -17.19
C PRO A 211 -8.03 -2.84 -16.46
N LEU A 212 -7.77 -2.25 -15.29
CA LEU A 212 -8.81 -1.80 -14.36
C LEU A 212 -9.60 -0.59 -14.89
N GLU A 213 -8.96 0.29 -15.65
CA GLU A 213 -9.59 1.47 -16.26
C GLU A 213 -10.36 1.11 -17.53
N GLU A 214 -9.80 0.25 -18.38
CA GLU A 214 -10.42 -0.15 -19.64
C GLU A 214 -11.54 -1.19 -19.44
N LYS A 215 -11.45 -1.99 -18.37
CA LYS A 215 -12.40 -3.07 -18.05
C LYS A 215 -12.92 -2.96 -16.61
N PRO A 216 -13.94 -2.13 -16.37
CA PRO A 216 -14.51 -1.96 -15.04
C PRO A 216 -15.04 -3.25 -14.39
N ASP A 217 -15.41 -4.26 -15.18
CA ASP A 217 -15.79 -5.59 -14.68
C ASP A 217 -14.63 -6.29 -13.96
N THR A 218 -13.39 -6.04 -14.37
CA THR A 218 -12.18 -6.55 -13.72
C THR A 218 -12.02 -5.94 -12.31
N ALA A 219 -12.24 -4.63 -12.20
CA ALA A 219 -12.23 -3.93 -10.91
C ALA A 219 -13.36 -4.40 -9.98
N LEU A 220 -14.55 -4.63 -10.55
CA LEU A 220 -15.70 -5.17 -9.82
C LEU A 220 -15.42 -6.57 -9.27
N HIS A 221 -14.89 -7.46 -10.11
CA HIS A 221 -14.51 -8.81 -9.73
C HIS A 221 -13.49 -8.81 -8.58
N ALA A 222 -12.41 -8.04 -8.73
CA ALA A 222 -11.38 -7.91 -7.70
C ALA A 222 -11.96 -7.40 -6.36
N ALA A 223 -12.80 -6.37 -6.40
CA ALA A 223 -13.46 -5.85 -5.21
C ALA A 223 -14.39 -6.88 -4.53
N GLN A 224 -15.07 -7.72 -5.32
CA GLN A 224 -15.96 -8.76 -4.80
C GLN A 224 -15.18 -9.94 -4.19
N GLU A 225 -14.03 -10.32 -4.75
CA GLU A 225 -13.13 -11.30 -4.11
C GLU A 225 -12.52 -10.76 -2.81
N LEU A 226 -12.03 -9.52 -2.82
CA LEU A 226 -11.50 -8.85 -1.62
C LEU A 226 -12.56 -8.73 -0.51
N LYS A 227 -13.82 -8.46 -0.87
CA LYS A 227 -14.94 -8.51 0.07
C LYS A 227 -15.12 -9.90 0.68
N ASN A 228 -14.99 -10.97 -0.12
CA ASN A 228 -15.13 -12.35 0.35
C ASN A 228 -14.00 -12.72 1.31
N PHE A 229 -12.75 -12.32 1.00
CA PHE A 229 -11.62 -12.46 1.91
C PHE A 229 -11.87 -11.71 3.22
N GLY A 230 -12.34 -10.46 3.17
CA GLY A 230 -12.71 -9.69 4.35
C GLY A 230 -13.80 -10.36 5.19
N ALA A 231 -14.80 -10.97 4.55
CA ALA A 231 -15.89 -11.67 5.24
C ALA A 231 -15.38 -12.92 5.97
N LYS A 232 -14.51 -13.70 5.33
CA LYS A 232 -13.83 -14.84 5.95
C LYS A 232 -13.03 -14.39 7.19
N LEU A 233 -12.21 -13.36 7.06
CA LEU A 233 -11.40 -12.82 8.17
C LEU A 233 -12.25 -12.29 9.33
N VAL A 234 -13.40 -11.65 9.04
CA VAL A 234 -14.38 -11.26 10.07
C VAL A 234 -14.88 -12.47 10.85
N SER A 235 -15.19 -13.58 10.17
CA SER A 235 -15.66 -14.81 10.83
C SER A 235 -14.59 -15.44 11.75
N GLU A 236 -13.31 -15.19 11.45
CA GLU A 236 -12.15 -15.61 12.25
C GLU A 236 -11.78 -14.60 13.35
N GLY A 237 -12.49 -13.48 13.47
CA GLY A 237 -12.19 -12.43 14.45
C GLY A 237 -10.97 -11.56 14.11
N LYS A 238 -10.49 -11.60 12.87
CA LYS A 238 -9.29 -10.88 12.40
C LYS A 238 -9.63 -9.51 11.85
N TRP A 239 -10.08 -8.63 12.73
CA TRP A 239 -10.67 -7.32 12.39
C TRP A 239 -9.72 -6.40 11.61
N ALA A 240 -8.45 -6.32 12.02
CA ALA A 240 -7.47 -5.45 11.39
C ALA A 240 -7.23 -5.83 9.91
N LEU A 241 -6.96 -7.12 9.65
CA LEU A 241 -6.73 -7.60 8.29
C LEU A 241 -8.00 -7.55 7.44
N ALA A 242 -9.16 -7.88 8.02
CA ALA A 242 -10.44 -7.76 7.32
C ALA A 242 -10.71 -6.32 6.85
N ARG A 243 -10.43 -5.35 7.72
CA ARG A 243 -10.53 -3.92 7.40
C ARG A 243 -9.66 -3.55 6.20
N GLU A 244 -8.40 -3.99 6.18
CA GLU A 244 -7.50 -3.76 5.05
C GLU A 244 -8.05 -4.31 3.74
N LYS A 245 -8.70 -5.49 3.75
CA LYS A 245 -9.36 -6.05 2.54
C LYS A 245 -10.52 -5.20 2.05
N TYR A 246 -11.38 -4.73 2.94
CA TYR A 246 -12.50 -3.89 2.56
C TYR A 246 -12.05 -2.52 2.03
N GLU A 247 -11.01 -1.92 2.63
CA GLU A 247 -10.42 -0.67 2.14
C GLU A 247 -9.75 -0.84 0.78
N LYS A 248 -9.05 -1.97 0.59
CA LYS A 248 -8.46 -2.33 -0.71
C LYS A 248 -9.55 -2.50 -1.78
N ALA A 249 -10.62 -3.22 -1.46
CA ALA A 249 -11.76 -3.37 -2.38
C ALA A 249 -12.35 -2.00 -2.79
N LEU A 250 -12.45 -1.07 -1.85
CA LEU A 250 -12.89 0.30 -2.15
C LEU A 250 -11.94 1.01 -3.11
N ARG A 251 -10.62 0.91 -2.90
CA ARG A 251 -9.63 1.48 -3.84
C ARG A 251 -9.82 0.95 -5.26
N TYR A 252 -9.98 -0.36 -5.42
CA TYR A 252 -10.26 -0.96 -6.73
C TYR A 252 -11.53 -0.41 -7.38
N LEU A 253 -12.61 -0.19 -6.60
CA LEU A 253 -13.82 0.44 -7.13
C LEU A 253 -13.67 1.92 -7.47
N PHE A 254 -12.67 2.62 -6.92
CA PHE A 254 -12.44 4.05 -7.18
C PHE A 254 -11.65 4.31 -8.46
N VAL A 255 -11.02 3.30 -9.05
CA VAL A 255 -10.37 3.41 -10.38
C VAL A 255 -11.39 3.89 -11.44
N ASN A 256 -12.63 3.41 -11.34
CA ASN A 256 -13.72 3.82 -12.23
C ASN A 256 -14.75 4.67 -11.46
N PRO A 257 -14.51 6.00 -11.28
CA PRO A 257 -15.47 6.89 -10.63
C PRO A 257 -16.70 7.15 -11.50
N HIS A 258 -16.55 6.99 -12.82
CA HIS A 258 -17.58 7.18 -13.83
C HIS A 258 -17.60 5.97 -14.78
N LEU A 259 -18.80 5.56 -15.22
CA LEU A 259 -19.01 4.38 -16.07
C LEU A 259 -19.92 4.73 -17.26
N PRO A 260 -19.48 5.58 -18.20
CA PRO A 260 -20.36 6.17 -19.20
C PRO A 260 -20.91 5.19 -20.25
N ASP A 261 -20.31 4.01 -20.44
CA ASP A 261 -20.68 3.06 -21.50
C ASP A 261 -21.21 1.72 -20.98
N GLN A 262 -21.59 1.66 -19.71
CA GLN A 262 -22.09 0.45 -19.05
C GLN A 262 -23.61 0.47 -18.91
N ASN A 263 -24.25 -0.71 -18.94
CA ASN A 263 -25.69 -0.80 -18.72
C ASN A 263 -26.07 -0.46 -17.26
N GLU A 264 -27.31 0.01 -17.04
CA GLU A 264 -27.76 0.45 -15.71
C GLU A 264 -27.64 -0.62 -14.63
N ALA A 265 -27.82 -1.91 -14.98
CA ALA A 265 -27.72 -3.01 -14.02
C ALA A 265 -26.28 -3.17 -13.51
N PHE A 266 -25.29 -3.12 -14.41
CA PHE A 266 -23.88 -3.15 -14.05
C PHE A 266 -23.49 -1.92 -13.22
N VAL A 267 -23.92 -0.73 -13.63
CA VAL A 267 -23.65 0.52 -12.89
C VAL A 267 -24.26 0.46 -11.48
N ALA A 268 -25.48 -0.06 -11.35
CA ALA A 268 -26.13 -0.27 -10.07
C ALA A 268 -25.38 -1.27 -9.20
N GLU A 269 -24.95 -2.41 -9.74
CA GLU A 269 -24.15 -3.41 -9.02
C GLU A 269 -22.82 -2.83 -8.53
N TYR A 270 -22.10 -2.15 -9.42
CA TYR A 270 -20.79 -1.58 -9.15
C TYR A 270 -20.84 -0.58 -8.00
N PHE A 271 -21.78 0.37 -8.04
CA PHE A 271 -21.92 1.36 -6.97
C PHE A 271 -22.56 0.78 -5.71
N ALA A 272 -23.47 -0.20 -5.83
CA ALA A 272 -24.07 -0.86 -4.68
C ALA A 272 -23.03 -1.59 -3.83
N LEU A 273 -21.97 -2.14 -4.44
CA LEU A 273 -20.90 -2.85 -3.73
C LEU A 273 -20.15 -1.96 -2.73
N ARG A 274 -20.12 -0.63 -2.93
CA ARG A 274 -19.48 0.31 -2.01
C ARG A 274 -20.12 0.29 -0.61
N THR A 275 -21.43 0.12 -0.53
CA THR A 275 -22.19 0.15 0.74
C THR A 275 -21.75 -0.95 1.72
N PRO A 276 -21.80 -2.26 1.37
CA PRO A 276 -21.36 -3.30 2.28
C PRO A 276 -19.86 -3.20 2.60
N LEU A 277 -19.02 -2.75 1.65
CA LEU A 277 -17.59 -2.55 1.90
C LEU A 277 -17.34 -1.47 2.97
N GLN A 278 -17.93 -0.28 2.82
CA GLN A 278 -17.78 0.82 3.78
C GLN A 278 -18.35 0.46 5.15
N LEU A 279 -19.54 -0.16 5.18
CA LEU A 279 -20.14 -0.60 6.42
C LEU A 279 -19.24 -1.63 7.12
N ASN A 280 -18.78 -2.67 6.42
CA ASN A 280 -17.96 -3.72 7.02
C ASN A 280 -16.58 -3.19 7.47
N ALA A 281 -15.95 -2.31 6.68
CA ALA A 281 -14.74 -1.61 7.09
C ALA A 281 -14.95 -0.80 8.37
N ALA A 282 -16.06 -0.04 8.48
CA ALA A 282 -16.39 0.73 9.68
C ALA A 282 -16.62 -0.18 10.92
N LEU A 283 -17.27 -1.33 10.74
CA LEU A 283 -17.42 -2.32 11.81
C LEU A 283 -16.05 -2.84 12.26
N CYS A 284 -15.18 -3.20 11.31
CA CYS A 284 -13.84 -3.69 11.62
C CYS A 284 -12.99 -2.62 12.32
N ALA A 285 -13.08 -1.35 11.91
CA ALA A 285 -12.42 -0.23 12.56
C ALA A 285 -12.87 -0.03 14.01
N LEU A 286 -14.15 -0.25 14.32
CA LEU A 286 -14.68 -0.23 15.70
C LEU A 286 -14.27 -1.44 16.53
N LYS A 287 -13.96 -2.58 15.90
CA LYS A 287 -13.66 -3.86 16.56
C LYS A 287 -12.16 -4.14 16.70
N THR A 288 -11.32 -3.48 15.89
CA THR A 288 -9.86 -3.58 16.01
C THR A 288 -9.39 -2.98 17.33
N VAL A 289 -8.21 -3.39 17.79
CA VAL A 289 -7.65 -2.98 19.08
C VAL A 289 -6.27 -2.35 18.85
N PRO A 290 -6.07 -1.06 19.17
CA PRO A 290 -7.08 -0.09 19.61
C PRO A 290 -8.09 0.25 18.49
N PRO A 291 -9.33 0.66 18.84
CA PRO A 291 -10.34 1.04 17.85
C PRO A 291 -9.91 2.30 17.08
N ILE A 292 -10.39 2.42 15.83
CA ILE A 292 -10.10 3.55 14.92
C ILE A 292 -11.42 4.29 14.62
N PRO A 293 -11.96 5.07 15.57
CA PRO A 293 -13.30 5.64 15.45
C PRO A 293 -13.41 6.72 14.36
N ASP A 294 -12.38 7.54 14.14
CA ASP A 294 -12.38 8.57 13.07
C ASP A 294 -12.64 7.94 11.69
N GLN A 295 -12.05 6.77 11.45
CA GLN A 295 -12.24 6.05 10.20
C GLN A 295 -13.65 5.47 10.08
N ALA A 296 -14.19 4.91 11.16
CA ALA A 296 -15.55 4.41 11.18
C ALA A 296 -16.57 5.54 10.93
N GLU A 297 -16.33 6.74 11.50
CA GLU A 297 -17.14 7.94 11.24
C GLU A 297 -17.07 8.36 9.76
N ALA A 298 -15.86 8.46 9.20
CA ALA A 298 -15.68 8.87 7.80
C ALA A 298 -16.39 7.92 6.82
N LEU A 299 -16.20 6.61 6.98
CA LEU A 299 -16.82 5.59 6.12
C LEU A 299 -18.34 5.60 6.19
N THR A 300 -18.90 5.71 7.39
CA THR A 300 -20.36 5.73 7.59
C THR A 300 -20.98 7.04 7.11
N THR A 301 -20.28 8.16 7.25
CA THR A 301 -20.72 9.46 6.71
C THR A 301 -20.85 9.41 5.19
N GLN A 302 -19.87 8.84 4.49
CA GLN A 302 -19.96 8.67 3.03
C GLN A 302 -21.15 7.80 2.59
N VAL A 303 -21.52 6.79 3.38
CA VAL A 303 -22.72 5.98 3.12
C VAL A 303 -23.98 6.84 3.28
N ILE A 304 -24.09 7.60 4.38
CA ILE A 304 -25.25 8.46 4.66
C ILE A 304 -25.42 9.53 3.58
N GLU A 305 -24.33 10.21 3.19
CA GLU A 305 -24.34 11.22 2.13
C GLU A 305 -24.70 10.63 0.76
N ARG A 306 -24.26 9.40 0.46
CA ARG A 306 -24.68 8.71 -0.77
C ARG A 306 -26.17 8.35 -0.73
N GLY A 307 -26.69 7.94 0.42
CA GLY A 307 -28.12 7.71 0.61
C GLY A 307 -28.95 8.96 0.35
N ALA A 308 -28.53 10.11 0.90
CA ALA A 308 -29.20 11.39 0.70
C ALA A 308 -29.19 11.87 -0.76
N ARG A 309 -28.11 11.60 -1.51
CA ARG A 309 -28.01 11.92 -2.95
C ARG A 309 -28.86 10.99 -3.82
N GLY A 310 -29.09 9.75 -3.40
CA GLY A 310 -29.76 8.73 -4.22
C GLY A 310 -28.94 8.29 -5.43
N GLY A 311 -29.62 7.74 -6.43
CA GLY A 311 -29.02 7.25 -7.67
C GLY A 311 -28.80 5.73 -7.72
N LEU A 312 -28.18 5.25 -8.81
CA LEU A 312 -27.88 3.84 -9.01
C LEU A 312 -26.92 3.34 -7.92
N GLY A 313 -27.28 2.22 -7.29
CA GLY A 313 -26.49 1.63 -6.20
C GLY A 313 -26.54 2.39 -4.87
N ALA A 314 -27.51 3.31 -4.69
CA ALA A 314 -27.69 4.00 -3.42
C ALA A 314 -27.96 3.01 -2.25
N PRO A 315 -27.48 3.33 -1.03
CA PRO A 315 -27.78 2.54 0.17
C PRO A 315 -29.28 2.39 0.42
N LYS A 316 -29.70 1.22 0.91
CA LYS A 316 -31.09 0.96 1.33
C LYS A 316 -31.32 1.47 2.75
N GLU A 317 -32.58 1.58 3.18
CA GLU A 317 -32.92 2.00 4.55
C GLU A 317 -32.23 1.16 5.63
N ALA A 318 -32.16 -0.17 5.44
CA ALA A 318 -31.44 -1.06 6.35
C ALA A 318 -29.92 -0.78 6.40
N ASP A 319 -29.33 -0.27 5.33
CA ASP A 319 -27.93 0.14 5.29
C ASP A 319 -27.73 1.49 6.00
N LEU A 320 -28.68 2.42 5.84
CA LEU A 320 -28.68 3.70 6.53
C LEU A 320 -28.85 3.54 8.05
N ALA A 321 -29.74 2.65 8.49
CA ALA A 321 -29.84 2.26 9.90
C ALA A 321 -28.49 1.79 10.47
N LYS A 322 -27.80 0.89 9.75
CA LYS A 322 -26.46 0.41 10.13
C LYS A 322 -25.41 1.51 10.11
N ALA A 323 -25.44 2.40 9.12
CA ALA A 323 -24.49 3.50 8.99
C ALA A 323 -24.60 4.46 10.18
N HIS A 324 -25.81 4.96 10.47
CA HIS A 324 -26.05 5.83 11.61
C HIS A 324 -25.70 5.15 12.94
N PHE A 325 -26.10 3.89 13.13
CA PHE A 325 -25.74 3.15 14.34
C PHE A 325 -24.21 3.03 14.53
N ARG A 326 -23.47 2.63 13.48
CA ARG A 326 -22.01 2.49 13.55
C ARG A 326 -21.32 3.85 13.74
N ARG A 327 -21.83 4.92 13.11
CA ARG A 327 -21.31 6.28 13.31
C ARG A 327 -21.53 6.76 14.75
N ALA A 328 -22.69 6.47 15.34
CA ALA A 328 -22.94 6.77 16.75
C ALA A 328 -21.94 6.08 17.70
N LEU A 329 -21.58 4.82 17.42
CA LEU A 329 -20.56 4.10 18.20
C LEU A 329 -19.19 4.77 18.08
N ALA A 330 -18.80 5.20 16.88
CA ALA A 330 -17.57 5.94 16.64
C ALA A 330 -17.56 7.27 17.42
N LEU A 331 -18.62 8.07 17.27
CA LEU A 331 -18.81 9.35 17.96
C LEU A 331 -18.75 9.18 19.48
N SER A 332 -19.37 8.13 20.01
CA SER A 332 -19.32 7.81 21.44
C SER A 332 -17.89 7.45 21.90
N ALA A 333 -17.14 6.69 21.10
CA ALA A 333 -15.72 6.40 21.39
C ALA A 333 -14.86 7.68 21.41
N MET A 334 -15.24 8.69 20.61
CA MET A 334 -14.63 10.02 20.58
C MET A 334 -15.21 11.00 21.61
N LYS A 335 -16.11 10.55 22.51
CA LYS A 335 -16.79 11.36 23.53
C LYS A 335 -17.69 12.48 22.97
N ARG A 336 -18.16 12.34 21.73
CA ARG A 336 -19.10 13.23 21.03
C ARG A 336 -20.55 12.75 21.25
N ASP A 337 -20.98 12.71 22.52
CA ASP A 337 -22.24 12.05 22.91
C ASP A 337 -23.50 12.66 22.30
N ASP A 338 -23.56 13.98 22.10
CA ASP A 338 -24.76 14.64 21.57
C ASP A 338 -24.96 14.32 20.08
N GLU A 339 -23.86 14.23 19.32
CA GLU A 339 -23.88 13.79 17.92
C GLU A 339 -24.21 12.29 17.84
N ALA A 340 -23.64 11.47 18.73
CA ALA A 340 -23.98 10.05 18.81
C ALA A 340 -25.47 9.82 19.09
N LYS A 341 -26.08 10.67 19.94
CA LYS A 341 -27.52 10.62 20.22
C LYS A 341 -28.37 10.98 19.00
N ALA A 342 -27.95 11.99 18.24
CA ALA A 342 -28.62 12.38 16.99
C ALA A 342 -28.59 11.21 15.98
N ASP A 343 -27.44 10.55 15.83
CA ASP A 343 -27.32 9.39 14.95
C ASP A 343 -28.13 8.19 15.42
N LEU A 344 -28.19 7.87 16.71
CA LEU A 344 -29.05 6.78 17.21
C LEU A 344 -30.54 7.07 16.97
N SER A 345 -30.95 8.34 17.11
CA SER A 345 -32.32 8.76 16.81
C SER A 345 -32.62 8.58 15.33
N GLN A 346 -31.70 8.97 14.45
CA GLN A 346 -31.82 8.76 13.01
C GLN A 346 -31.76 7.27 12.62
N ALA A 347 -31.00 6.44 13.33
CA ALA A 347 -30.97 5.01 13.07
C ALA A 347 -32.33 4.35 13.38
N LEU A 348 -33.03 4.81 14.43
CA LEU A 348 -34.39 4.35 14.78
C LEU A 348 -35.47 4.82 13.80
N THR A 349 -35.26 5.88 13.03
CA THR A 349 -36.24 6.25 11.97
C THR A 349 -36.25 5.22 10.85
N TYR A 350 -35.08 4.64 10.52
CA TYR A 350 -34.93 3.58 9.53
C TYR A 350 -35.18 2.17 10.08
N ALA A 351 -34.98 1.95 11.39
CA ALA A 351 -35.15 0.65 12.05
C ALA A 351 -35.79 0.81 13.44
N PRO A 352 -37.10 1.13 13.52
CA PRO A 352 -37.77 1.51 14.77
C PRO A 352 -37.84 0.40 15.83
N ASN A 353 -37.79 -0.86 15.39
CA ASN A 353 -37.91 -2.04 16.27
C ASN A 353 -36.56 -2.70 16.57
N ASP A 354 -35.43 -2.08 16.23
CA ASP A 354 -34.11 -2.66 16.47
C ASP A 354 -33.72 -2.54 17.97
N ALA A 355 -33.73 -3.68 18.66
CA ALA A 355 -33.41 -3.75 20.07
C ALA A 355 -31.95 -3.34 20.39
N GLY A 356 -31.03 -3.51 19.43
CA GLY A 356 -29.63 -3.14 19.58
C GLY A 356 -29.45 -1.63 19.61
N ILE A 357 -30.09 -0.92 18.68
CA ILE A 357 -30.08 0.54 18.62
C ILE A 357 -30.74 1.13 19.87
N ALA A 358 -31.90 0.62 20.26
CA ALA A 358 -32.62 1.09 21.46
C ALA A 358 -31.78 0.91 22.74
N LYS A 359 -31.11 -0.24 22.88
CA LYS A 359 -30.23 -0.54 24.03
C LYS A 359 -29.04 0.43 24.10
N GLU A 360 -28.39 0.70 22.96
CA GLU A 360 -27.26 1.63 22.92
C GLU A 360 -27.70 3.08 23.23
N ALA A 361 -28.86 3.50 22.73
CA ALA A 361 -29.42 4.83 23.03
C ALA A 361 -29.66 5.02 24.53
N ALA A 362 -30.26 4.02 25.19
CA ALA A 362 -30.44 4.05 26.64
C ALA A 362 -29.09 4.07 27.39
N ALA A 363 -28.10 3.29 26.94
CA ALA A 363 -26.77 3.25 27.54
C ALA A 363 -26.00 4.57 27.38
N LEU A 364 -26.11 5.22 26.21
CA LEU A 364 -25.51 6.52 25.94
C LEU A 364 -26.13 7.61 26.83
N GLU A 365 -27.46 7.65 26.96
CA GLU A 365 -28.14 8.62 27.81
C GLU A 365 -27.69 8.49 29.28
N LYS A 366 -27.57 7.26 29.79
CA LYS A 366 -27.05 7.00 31.14
C LYS A 366 -25.61 7.50 31.31
N ARG A 367 -24.72 7.24 30.34
CA ARG A 367 -23.33 7.72 30.36
C ARG A 367 -23.25 9.25 30.34
N ARG A 368 -24.08 9.90 29.51
CA ARG A 368 -24.15 11.36 29.39
C ARG A 368 -24.63 12.01 30.69
N GLN A 369 -25.69 11.48 31.31
CA GLN A 369 -26.18 11.97 32.60
C GLN A 369 -25.12 11.86 33.70
N ALA A 370 -24.41 10.73 33.77
CA ALA A 370 -23.32 10.55 34.72
C ALA A 370 -22.17 11.55 34.48
N ARG A 371 -21.82 11.84 33.22
CA ARG A 371 -20.80 12.83 32.85
C ARG A 371 -21.20 14.24 33.26
N LEU A 372 -22.43 14.66 32.96
CA LEU A 372 -22.96 15.97 33.35
C LEU A 372 -23.02 16.13 34.89
N ALA A 373 -23.45 15.09 35.61
CA ALA A 373 -23.44 15.10 37.07
C ALA A 373 -22.02 15.27 37.64
N LYS A 374 -21.03 14.57 37.07
CA LYS A 374 -19.62 14.70 37.45
C LYS A 374 -19.06 16.10 37.16
N GLN A 375 -19.41 16.69 36.01
CA GLN A 375 -19.02 18.06 35.66
C GLN A 375 -19.64 19.08 36.63
N ARG A 376 -20.95 18.98 36.92
CA ARG A 376 -21.63 19.84 37.90
C ARG A 376 -20.99 19.75 39.28
N ALA A 377 -20.66 18.55 39.74
CA ALA A 377 -19.98 18.34 41.02
C ALA A 377 -18.56 18.94 41.04
N ALA A 378 -17.80 18.85 39.94
CA ALA A 378 -16.48 19.46 39.82
C ALA A 378 -16.55 20.99 39.82
N TYR A 379 -17.47 21.58 39.06
CA TYR A 379 -17.70 23.03 39.06
C TYR A 379 -18.12 23.53 40.44
N SER A 380 -19.04 22.85 41.12
CA SER A 380 -19.46 23.22 42.47
C SER A 380 -18.33 23.23 43.49
N LYS A 381 -17.27 22.42 43.29
CA LYS A 381 -16.08 22.38 44.16
C LYS A 381 -15.02 23.44 43.82
N MET A 382 -15.03 23.99 42.60
CA MET A 382 -14.10 25.04 42.19
C MET A 382 -14.56 26.44 42.64
N PHE A 383 -15.85 26.60 42.92
CA PHE A 383 -16.47 27.86 43.36
C PHE A 383 -16.97 27.84 44.82
N SER A 384 -16.66 26.76 45.54
CA SER A 384 -16.77 26.64 47.00
C SER A 384 -15.40 26.75 47.62
#